data_AF-A0A2S2P6N7-F1
#
_entry.id   AF-A0A2S2P6N7-F1
#
_cell.length_a   1.000
_cell.length_b   1.000
_cell.length_c   1.000
_cell.angle_alpha   90.00
_cell.angle_beta   90.00
_cell.angle_gamma   90.00
#
_symmetry.space_group_name_H-M   'P 1'
#
loop_
_entity.id
_entity.type
_entity.pdbx_description
1 polymer ?
#
loop_
_entity_poly.entity_id
_entity_poly.type
_entity_poly.pdbx_seq_one_letter_code
_entity_poly.pdbx_strand_id
1 'polypeptide(L)'
;EKLRLSMRRFADLHGSPAAVVLVSGDVNFASDLCDIRHRKKMHVILLHNELCSESLILCANEHYNYTHLVEMLPLRNALRVSTNYFIMSSLIVKNVLHFYRHNDRLGKLQLNCNIIMLKIYLKTRYLF
;
A
#
# COMPACT_ATOMS: atom_id res chain seq x y z
N GLU A 1 11.09 -12.13 2.57
CA GLU A 1 10.46 -12.67 3.80
C GLU A 1 10.18 -11.67 4.92
N LYS A 2 11.15 -10.84 5.36
CA LYS A 2 10.96 -9.89 6.49
C LYS A 2 9.71 -8.98 6.35
N LEU A 3 9.38 -8.57 5.11
CA LEU A 3 8.17 -7.79 4.82
C LEU A 3 6.87 -8.55 5.12
N ARG A 4 6.75 -9.78 4.58
CA ARG A 4 5.60 -10.66 4.81
C ARG A 4 5.39 -10.91 6.31
N LEU A 5 6.47 -11.13 7.06
CA LEU A 5 6.39 -11.28 8.52
C LEU A 5 5.90 -10.00 9.21
N SER A 6 6.40 -8.83 8.80
CA SER A 6 5.96 -7.54 9.34
C SER A 6 4.49 -7.23 9.03
N MET A 7 4.00 -7.62 7.84
CA MET A 7 2.59 -7.51 7.45
C MET A 7 1.71 -8.40 8.30
N ARG A 8 2.05 -9.69 8.41
CA ARG A 8 1.31 -10.65 9.24
C ARG A 8 1.25 -10.21 10.70
N ARG A 9 2.39 -9.82 11.28
CA ARG A 9 2.46 -9.28 12.65
C ARG A 9 1.58 -8.04 12.83
N PHE A 10 1.57 -7.12 11.87
CA PHE A 10 0.69 -5.96 11.95
C PHE A 10 -0.79 -6.37 11.93
N ALA A 11 -1.15 -7.28 11.03
CA ALA A 11 -2.52 -7.75 10.92
C ALA A 11 -2.98 -8.56 12.15
N ASP A 12 -2.05 -9.28 12.80
CA ASP A 12 -2.28 -9.97 14.07
C ASP A 12 -2.48 -9.00 15.24
N LEU A 13 -1.73 -7.89 15.28
CA LEU A 13 -1.75 -6.93 16.38
C LEU A 13 -2.93 -5.96 16.33
N HIS A 14 -3.39 -5.57 15.14
CA HIS A 14 -4.38 -4.50 15.00
C HIS A 14 -5.73 -4.97 14.50
N GLY A 15 -5.77 -5.91 13.54
CA GLY A 15 -7.03 -6.34 12.92
C GLY A 15 -7.86 -5.18 12.35
N SER A 16 -9.14 -5.44 12.07
CA SER A 16 -10.10 -4.39 11.70
C SER A 16 -10.45 -3.50 12.91
N PRO A 17 -10.60 -2.17 12.76
CA PRO A 17 -10.59 -1.39 11.52
C PRO A 17 -9.22 -0.77 11.23
N ALA A 18 -8.40 -1.43 10.40
CA ALA A 18 -7.15 -0.89 9.88
C ALA A 18 -6.90 -1.30 8.43
N ALA A 19 -5.92 -0.66 7.81
CA ALA A 19 -5.56 -0.85 6.41
C ALA A 19 -4.08 -1.18 6.23
N VAL A 20 -3.80 -2.01 5.22
CA VAL A 20 -2.44 -2.28 4.75
C VAL A 20 -2.32 -1.72 3.34
N VAL A 21 -1.30 -0.90 3.11
CA VAL A 21 -0.92 -0.51 1.75
C VAL A 21 0.39 -1.19 1.39
N LEU A 22 0.33 -2.04 0.37
CA LEU A 22 1.50 -2.72 -0.18
C LEU A 22 1.87 -2.08 -1.51
N VAL A 23 3.15 -1.75 -1.70
CA VAL A 23 3.67 -1.41 -3.03
C VAL A 23 4.46 -2.60 -3.54
N SER A 24 3.85 -3.40 -4.41
CA SER A 24 4.49 -4.58 -4.98
C SER A 24 3.71 -5.10 -6.20
N GLY A 25 4.42 -5.70 -7.14
CA GLY A 25 3.83 -6.54 -8.21
C GLY A 25 4.12 -8.03 -8.03
N ASP A 26 4.71 -8.45 -6.89
CA ASP A 26 5.13 -9.84 -6.66
C ASP A 26 3.95 -10.70 -6.21
N VAL A 27 3.54 -11.64 -7.07
CA VAL A 27 2.40 -12.55 -6.84
C VAL A 27 2.53 -13.37 -5.56
N ASN A 28 3.74 -13.54 -5.03
CA ASN A 28 3.95 -14.24 -3.77
C ASN A 28 3.15 -13.58 -2.63
N PHE A 29 2.91 -12.28 -2.65
CA PHE A 29 2.11 -11.63 -1.60
C PHE A 29 0.61 -12.00 -1.62
N ALA A 30 0.10 -12.67 -2.65
CA ALA A 30 -1.33 -12.91 -2.83
C ALA A 30 -1.96 -13.63 -1.63
N SER A 31 -1.37 -14.72 -1.15
CA SER A 31 -1.91 -15.46 0.01
C SER A 31 -1.95 -14.61 1.27
N ASP A 32 -0.87 -13.86 1.55
CA ASP A 32 -0.79 -12.96 2.70
C ASP A 32 -1.87 -11.85 2.61
N LEU A 33 -2.06 -11.24 1.44
CA LEU A 33 -3.08 -10.21 1.22
C LEU A 33 -4.50 -10.76 1.35
N CYS A 34 -4.76 -11.91 0.75
CA CYS A 34 -6.05 -12.57 0.82
C CYS A 34 -6.41 -12.93 2.28
N ASP A 35 -5.45 -13.39 3.09
CA ASP A 35 -5.66 -13.64 4.52
C ASP A 35 -5.92 -12.34 5.30
N ILE A 36 -5.16 -11.28 5.04
CA ILE A 36 -5.35 -9.97 5.70
C ILE A 36 -6.74 -9.39 5.39
N ARG A 37 -7.18 -9.47 4.12
CA ARG A 37 -8.50 -9.00 3.70
C ARG A 37 -9.62 -9.84 4.31
N HIS A 38 -9.59 -11.16 4.11
CA HIS A 38 -10.75 -12.00 4.40
C HIS A 38 -10.79 -12.50 5.84
N ARG A 39 -9.64 -12.83 6.43
CA ARG A 39 -9.56 -13.34 7.81
C ARG A 39 -9.40 -12.24 8.83
N LYS A 40 -8.52 -11.26 8.56
CA LYS A 40 -8.29 -10.12 9.48
C LYS A 40 -9.26 -8.96 9.28
N LYS A 41 -10.10 -9.02 8.24
CA LYS A 41 -11.13 -8.00 7.89
C LYS A 41 -10.53 -6.60 7.74
N MET A 42 -9.27 -6.54 7.30
CA MET A 42 -8.56 -5.28 7.08
C MET A 42 -8.73 -4.82 5.64
N HIS A 43 -8.66 -3.50 5.44
CA HIS A 43 -8.69 -2.94 4.09
C HIS A 43 -7.31 -3.08 3.43
N VAL A 44 -7.25 -3.71 2.27
CA VAL A 44 -6.01 -3.93 1.53
C VAL A 44 -5.96 -3.02 0.30
N ILE A 45 -4.96 -2.15 0.24
CA ILE A 45 -4.69 -1.28 -0.90
C ILE A 45 -3.38 -1.73 -1.56
N LEU A 46 -3.44 -2.06 -2.85
CA LEU A 46 -2.28 -2.52 -3.62
C LEU A 46 -1.82 -1.46 -4.61
N LEU A 47 -0.59 -1.01 -4.47
CA LEU A 47 0.10 -0.18 -5.45
C LEU A 47 1.02 -1.08 -6.28
N HIS A 48 0.80 -1.15 -7.58
CA HIS A 48 1.52 -2.09 -8.44
C HIS A 48 1.95 -1.44 -9.77
N ASN A 49 2.80 -2.13 -10.53
CA ASN A 49 3.15 -1.75 -11.90
C ASN A 49 2.22 -2.44 -12.91
N GLU A 50 2.37 -2.12 -14.20
CA GLU A 50 1.59 -2.74 -15.28
C GLU A 50 1.72 -4.25 -15.37
N LEU A 51 2.88 -4.80 -14.99
CA LEU A 51 3.17 -6.23 -15.08
C LEU A 51 2.65 -7.05 -13.89
N CYS A 52 1.82 -6.45 -13.03
CA CYS A 52 1.28 -7.12 -11.86
C CYS A 52 0.31 -8.24 -12.24
N SER A 53 0.44 -9.38 -11.57
CA SER A 53 -0.47 -10.51 -11.77
C SER A 53 -1.90 -10.19 -11.31
N GLU A 54 -2.89 -10.57 -12.12
CA GLU A 54 -4.32 -10.46 -11.78
C GLU A 54 -4.67 -11.17 -10.46
N SER A 55 -4.06 -12.32 -10.19
CA SER A 55 -4.24 -13.06 -8.94
C SER A 55 -3.87 -12.24 -7.70
N LEU A 56 -2.85 -11.37 -7.81
CA LEU A 56 -2.46 -10.48 -6.72
C LEU A 56 -3.46 -9.32 -6.57
N ILE A 57 -3.91 -8.76 -7.70
CA ILE A 57 -4.89 -7.67 -7.76
C ILE A 57 -6.21 -8.09 -7.09
N LEU A 58 -6.70 -9.29 -7.39
CA LEU A 58 -7.94 -9.82 -6.82
C LEU A 58 -7.92 -9.98 -5.29
N CYS A 59 -6.74 -10.12 -4.68
CA CYS A 59 -6.62 -10.17 -3.22
C CYS A 59 -6.75 -8.80 -2.53
N ALA A 60 -6.71 -7.68 -3.27
CA ALA A 60 -6.82 -6.34 -2.71
C ALA A 60 -8.27 -5.80 -2.74
N ASN A 61 -8.61 -4.91 -1.80
CA ASN A 61 -9.87 -4.17 -1.83
C ASN A 61 -9.83 -3.04 -2.86
N GLU A 62 -8.69 -2.36 -2.96
CA GLU A 62 -8.42 -1.30 -3.93
C GLU A 62 -7.03 -1.53 -4.52
N HIS A 63 -6.84 -1.18 -5.79
CA HIS A 63 -5.53 -1.25 -6.42
C HIS A 63 -5.30 -0.08 -7.37
N TYR A 64 -4.04 0.33 -7.49
CA TYR A 64 -3.64 1.45 -8.33
C TYR A 64 -2.31 1.15 -9.04
N ASN A 65 -2.29 1.42 -10.34
CA ASN A 65 -1.07 1.37 -11.13
C ASN A 65 -0.23 2.62 -10.85
N TYR A 66 0.93 2.46 -10.24
CA TYR A 66 1.79 3.60 -9.91
C TYR A 66 2.59 4.13 -11.10
N THR A 67 2.70 3.39 -12.22
CA THR A 67 3.37 3.90 -13.43
C THR A 67 2.71 5.22 -13.87
N HIS A 68 1.38 5.24 -13.95
CA HIS A 68 0.62 6.45 -14.29
C HIS A 68 0.74 7.54 -13.20
N LEU A 69 0.85 7.16 -11.93
CA LEU A 69 1.02 8.13 -10.83
C LEU A 69 2.38 8.83 -10.89
N VAL A 70 3.41 8.16 -11.41
CA VAL A 70 4.76 8.71 -11.54
C VAL A 70 4.88 9.59 -12.79
N GLU A 71 4.19 9.25 -13.89
CA GLU A 71 4.14 10.08 -15.10
C GLU A 71 3.53 11.46 -14.86
N MET A 72 2.59 11.57 -13.92
CA MET A 72 1.99 12.85 -13.51
C MET A 72 2.90 13.71 -12.62
N LEU A 73 4.08 13.21 -12.23
CA LEU A 73 5.03 13.99 -11.43
C LEU A 73 5.85 14.94 -12.31
N PRO A 74 6.11 16.19 -11.88
CA PRO A 74 6.89 17.14 -12.66
C PRO A 74 8.25 16.56 -13.06
N LEU A 75 8.57 16.61 -14.37
CA LEU A 75 9.75 16.01 -15.03
C LEU A 75 11.10 16.27 -14.31
N ARG A 76 11.21 17.36 -13.53
CA ARG A 76 12.43 17.71 -12.76
C ARG A 76 12.85 16.62 -11.76
N ASN A 77 11.92 15.78 -11.29
CA ASN A 77 12.26 14.67 -10.40
C ASN A 77 12.49 13.35 -11.17
N ALA A 78 11.91 13.16 -12.35
CA ALA A 78 11.97 11.92 -13.13
C ALA A 78 13.41 11.47 -13.47
N LEU A 79 14.33 12.42 -13.71
CA LEU A 79 15.73 12.14 -14.04
C LEU A 79 16.58 11.65 -12.85
N ARG A 80 16.16 11.93 -11.60
CA ARG A 80 16.79 11.37 -10.38
C ARG A 80 16.09 10.12 -9.85
N VAL A 81 14.95 9.81 -10.45
CA VAL A 81 13.96 8.83 -9.99
C VAL A 81 14.15 7.48 -10.64
N SER A 82 14.73 7.45 -11.85
CA SER A 82 15.04 6.23 -12.60
C SER A 82 16.04 5.30 -11.91
N THR A 83 16.79 5.77 -10.92
CA THR A 83 17.83 4.97 -10.24
C THR A 83 17.53 4.64 -8.78
N ASN A 84 16.45 5.17 -8.18
CA ASN A 84 16.22 5.03 -6.74
C ASN A 84 14.76 4.68 -6.39
N TYR A 85 14.44 3.39 -6.44
CA TYR A 85 13.15 2.80 -6.04
C TYR A 85 12.66 3.25 -4.65
N PHE A 86 13.57 3.60 -3.75
CA PHE A 86 13.25 4.12 -2.42
C PHE A 86 12.63 5.52 -2.45
N ILE A 87 13.18 6.42 -3.26
CA ILE A 87 12.66 7.79 -3.41
C ILE A 87 11.29 7.75 -4.09
N MET A 88 11.15 6.88 -5.10
CA MET A 88 9.90 6.66 -5.80
C MET A 88 8.80 6.13 -4.92
N SER A 89 9.08 5.04 -4.20
CA SER A 89 8.13 4.50 -3.24
C SER A 89 7.74 5.56 -2.21
N SER A 90 8.70 6.28 -1.60
CA SER A 90 8.39 7.36 -0.66
C SER A 90 7.46 8.45 -1.22
N LEU A 91 7.63 8.84 -2.49
CA LEU A 91 6.83 9.89 -3.11
C LEU A 91 5.42 9.41 -3.50
N ILE A 92 5.30 8.23 -4.12
CA ILE A 92 4.02 7.57 -4.42
C ILE A 92 3.21 7.44 -3.14
N VAL A 93 3.87 6.99 -2.09
CA VAL A 93 3.30 6.79 -0.77
C VAL A 93 2.82 8.09 -0.14
N LYS A 94 3.60 9.18 -0.26
CA LYS A 94 3.16 10.51 0.20
C LYS A 94 1.92 10.99 -0.56
N ASN A 95 1.85 10.75 -1.87
CA ASN A 95 0.69 11.16 -2.69
C ASN A 95 -0.56 10.36 -2.35
N VAL A 96 -0.44 9.03 -2.25
CA VAL A 96 -1.54 8.15 -1.85
C VAL A 96 -2.00 8.51 -0.43
N LEU A 97 -1.04 8.75 0.47
CA LEU A 97 -1.34 9.19 1.82
C LEU A 97 -2.03 10.55 1.86
N HIS A 98 -1.58 11.50 1.04
CA HIS A 98 -2.21 12.82 0.91
C HIS A 98 -3.64 12.69 0.41
N PHE A 99 -3.89 11.84 -0.59
CA PHE A 99 -5.22 11.53 -1.08
C PHE A 99 -6.13 11.01 0.04
N TYR A 100 -5.71 9.99 0.80
CA TYR A 100 -6.55 9.45 1.88
C TYR A 100 -6.67 10.38 3.09
N ARG A 101 -5.65 11.21 3.38
CA ARG A 101 -5.73 12.26 4.41
C ARG A 101 -6.72 13.34 4.03
N HIS A 102 -6.71 13.80 2.77
CA HIS A 102 -7.62 14.83 2.29
C HIS A 102 -9.07 14.34 2.24
N ASN A 103 -9.27 13.03 2.03
CA ASN A 103 -10.58 12.38 2.11
C ASN A 103 -11.02 12.02 3.56
N ASP A 104 -10.30 12.48 4.60
CA ASP A 104 -10.61 12.26 6.02
C ASP A 104 -10.66 10.77 6.48
N ARG A 105 -10.10 9.85 5.67
CA ARG A 105 -10.19 8.40 5.90
C ARG A 105 -9.12 7.86 6.87
N LEU A 106 -8.15 8.67 7.31
CA LEU A 106 -6.97 8.19 8.04
C LEU A 106 -6.83 8.74 9.47
N GLY A 107 -6.51 7.86 10.43
CA GLY A 107 -6.38 8.19 11.86
C GLY A 107 -4.93 8.22 12.38
N LYS A 108 -4.11 7.20 12.06
CA LYS A 108 -2.71 7.11 12.52
C LYS A 108 -1.85 6.41 11.47
N LEU A 109 -0.57 6.77 11.39
CA LEU A 109 0.33 6.28 10.34
C LEU A 109 1.63 5.78 10.94
N GLN A 110 2.07 4.62 10.47
CA GLN A 110 3.39 4.11 10.77
C GLN A 110 4.09 3.70 9.48
N LEU A 111 5.02 4.55 9.07
CA LEU A 111 5.90 4.34 7.92
C LEU A 111 7.04 3.41 8.34
N ASN A 112 7.12 2.22 7.74
CA ASN A 112 8.33 1.41 7.81
C ASN A 112 9.12 1.63 6.53
N CYS A 113 9.95 2.66 6.52
CA CYS A 113 10.62 3.14 5.31
C CYS A 113 11.60 2.14 4.67
N ASN A 114 12.02 1.08 5.37
CA ASN A 114 13.13 0.26 4.87
C ASN A 114 12.74 -0.80 3.83
N ILE A 115 11.48 -1.23 3.78
CA ILE A 115 10.99 -2.25 2.82
C ILE A 115 9.50 -2.00 2.62
N ILE A 116 9.07 -1.79 1.37
CA ILE A 116 7.89 -1.00 0.99
C ILE A 116 6.55 -1.64 1.43
N MET A 117 6.17 -1.41 2.69
CA MET A 117 4.82 -1.62 3.20
C MET A 117 4.45 -0.50 4.19
N LEU A 118 3.23 -0.02 4.03
CA LEU A 118 2.65 1.04 4.84
C LEU A 118 1.56 0.51 5.72
N LYS A 119 1.69 0.87 7.00
CA LYS A 119 0.72 0.57 8.03
C LYS A 119 -0.14 1.81 8.21
N ILE A 120 -1.41 1.69 7.84
CA ILE A 120 -2.38 2.77 7.92
C ILE A 120 -3.49 2.37 8.88
N TYR A 121 -3.77 3.21 9.86
CA TYR A 121 -4.95 3.07 10.70
C TYR A 121 -6.05 3.95 10.12
N LEU A 122 -7.17 3.34 9.75
CA LEU A 122 -8.35 4.09 9.31
C LEU A 122 -9.02 4.70 10.54
N LYS A 123 -9.46 5.95 10.44
CA LYS A 123 -10.26 6.57 11.50
C LYS A 123 -11.67 5.99 11.39
N THR A 124 -12.19 5.45 12.48
CA THR A 124 -13.54 4.86 12.61
C THR A 124 -14.63 5.91 12.45
N ARG A 125 -14.83 6.42 11.23
CA ARG A 125 -16.05 7.13 10.86
C ARG A 125 -16.52 6.69 9.49
N TYR A 126 -17.61 5.90 9.54
CA TYR A 126 -18.54 5.53 8.47
C TYR A 126 -18.06 4.49 7.45
N LEU A 127 -18.30 3.22 7.77
CA LEU A 127 -18.66 2.18 6.81
C LEU A 127 -19.84 1.41 7.43
N PHE A 128 -21.06 1.91 7.18
CA PHE A 128 -22.27 1.10 7.11
C PHE A 128 -22.65 1.02 5.63
#